data_AF-A0AB33H4N1-F1
#
_entry.id   AF-A0AB33H4N1-F1
#
_cell.length_a   1.000
_cell.length_b   1.000
_cell.length_c   1.000
_cell.angle_alpha   90.00
_cell.angle_beta   90.00
_cell.angle_gamma   90.00
#
_symmetry.space_group_name_H-M   'P 1'
#
loop_
_entity.id
_entity.type
_entity.pdbx_description
1 polymer ?
#
loop_
_entity_poly.entity_id
_entity_poly.type
_entity_poly.pdbx_seq_one_letter_code
_entity_poly.pdbx_strand_id
1 'polypeptide(L)'
;MASIETVKEMVQSLAAELNVHLKPTGYRVMFHQQDVNKGNISLFMDPQSGRNKQRLYIQPATKYGQYRIALSGVTLSARQKEFELIFDRECDGYAHPASTCPYWYVDDPVLVKKSAYLYIRPFMSHSKIVV
;
A
#
# COMPACT_ATOMS: atom_id res chain seq x y z
N MET A 1 -3.17 -19.24 -6.93
CA MET A 1 -2.18 -18.25 -7.41
C MET A 1 -2.95 -16.98 -7.76
N ALA A 2 -2.54 -15.81 -7.28
CA ALA A 2 -3.20 -14.55 -7.65
C ALA A 2 -2.67 -14.07 -9.01
N SER A 3 -3.56 -13.90 -10.01
CA SER A 3 -3.19 -13.30 -11.29
C SER A 3 -3.04 -11.78 -11.17
N ILE A 4 -2.46 -11.14 -12.17
CA ILE A 4 -2.38 -9.66 -12.25
C ILE A 4 -3.79 -9.06 -12.18
N GLU A 5 -4.76 -9.68 -12.87
CA GLU A 5 -6.16 -9.28 -12.91
C GLU A 5 -6.82 -9.37 -11.53
N THR A 6 -6.63 -10.49 -10.82
CA THR A 6 -7.18 -10.66 -9.46
C THR A 6 -6.61 -9.62 -8.50
N VAL A 7 -5.29 -9.38 -8.54
CA VAL A 7 -4.65 -8.36 -7.70
C VAL A 7 -5.16 -6.97 -8.06
N LYS A 8 -5.31 -6.67 -9.35
CA LYS A 8 -5.85 -5.39 -9.83
C LYS A 8 -7.25 -5.14 -9.29
N GLU A 9 -8.19 -6.06 -9.48
CA GLU A 9 -9.58 -5.93 -9.04
C GLU A 9 -9.68 -5.78 -7.52
N MET A 10 -8.88 -6.57 -6.79
CA MET A 10 -8.78 -6.47 -5.34
C MET A 10 -8.29 -5.09 -4.90
N VAL A 11 -7.20 -4.57 -5.48
CA VAL A 11 -6.64 -3.27 -5.08
C VAL A 11 -7.55 -2.12 -5.50
N GLN A 12 -8.26 -2.23 -6.64
CA GLN A 12 -9.28 -1.26 -7.04
C GLN A 12 -10.45 -1.23 -6.06
N SER A 13 -10.97 -2.39 -5.68
CA SER A 13 -12.03 -2.53 -4.68
C SER A 13 -11.59 -1.96 -3.32
N LEU A 14 -10.34 -2.26 -2.93
CA LEU A 14 -9.74 -1.75 -1.69
C LEU A 14 -9.61 -0.23 -1.72
N ALA A 15 -9.19 0.37 -2.84
CA ALA A 15 -9.15 1.83 -2.97
C ALA A 15 -10.54 2.46 -2.81
N ALA A 16 -11.58 1.84 -3.36
CA ALA A 16 -12.96 2.31 -3.18
C ALA A 16 -13.41 2.21 -1.71
N GLU A 17 -13.14 1.09 -1.04
CA GLU A 17 -13.42 0.88 0.37
C GLU A 17 -12.72 1.93 1.25
N LEU A 18 -11.42 2.12 1.07
CA LEU A 18 -10.62 3.08 1.85
C LEU A 18 -11.11 4.53 1.65
N ASN A 19 -11.57 4.88 0.45
CA ASN A 19 -12.13 6.21 0.18
C ASN A 19 -13.44 6.50 0.94
N VAL A 20 -14.21 5.47 1.31
CA VAL A 20 -15.38 5.64 2.19
C VAL A 20 -14.93 6.17 3.56
N HIS A 21 -13.84 5.63 4.10
CA HIS A 21 -13.27 6.05 5.37
C HIS A 21 -12.59 7.42 5.32
N LEU A 22 -12.03 7.80 4.17
CA LEU A 22 -11.34 9.07 3.98
C LEU A 22 -12.28 10.24 3.61
N LYS A 23 -13.55 9.96 3.29
CA LYS A 23 -14.53 10.99 2.90
C LYS A 23 -14.58 12.20 3.86
N PRO A 24 -14.54 12.02 5.20
CA PRO A 24 -14.57 13.15 6.13
C PRO A 24 -13.29 14.00 6.17
N THR A 25 -12.17 13.48 5.68
CA THR A 25 -10.84 14.08 5.88
C THR A 25 -10.39 14.93 4.69
N GLY A 26 -11.14 14.91 3.58
CA GLY A 26 -10.77 15.57 2.32
C GLY A 26 -9.59 14.92 1.59
N TYR A 27 -9.06 13.80 2.11
CA TYR A 27 -8.04 13.00 1.44
C TYR A 27 -8.69 11.96 0.54
N ARG A 28 -7.99 11.56 -0.51
CA ARG A 28 -8.40 10.49 -1.41
C ARG A 28 -7.23 9.56 -1.66
N VAL A 29 -7.47 8.25 -1.62
CA VAL A 29 -6.52 7.24 -2.09
C VAL A 29 -6.84 6.90 -3.54
N MET A 30 -5.80 6.77 -4.35
CA MET A 30 -5.88 6.47 -5.77
C MET A 30 -5.19 5.16 -6.08
N PHE A 31 -5.80 4.39 -6.97
CA PHE A 31 -5.21 3.22 -7.61
C PHE A 31 -4.34 3.65 -8.79
N HIS A 32 -3.18 3.03 -8.96
CA HIS A 32 -2.35 3.19 -10.15
C HIS A 32 -1.65 1.89 -10.56
N GLN A 33 -1.64 1.63 -11.86
CA GLN A 33 -0.90 0.56 -12.51
C GLN A 33 0.06 1.15 -13.53
N GLN A 34 1.36 0.92 -13.37
CA GLN A 34 2.40 1.57 -14.19
C GLN A 34 2.55 0.95 -15.59
N ASP A 35 2.27 -0.35 -15.73
CA ASP A 35 2.25 -1.10 -16.99
C ASP A 35 1.48 -2.41 -16.73
N VAL A 36 0.65 -2.85 -17.68
CA VAL A 36 -0.13 -4.09 -17.56
C VAL A 36 0.78 -5.30 -17.44
N ASN A 37 1.89 -5.30 -18.18
CA ASN A 37 2.82 -6.43 -18.24
C ASN A 37 3.77 -6.50 -17.03
N LYS A 38 3.99 -5.38 -16.33
CA LYS A 38 4.94 -5.33 -15.21
C LYS A 38 4.31 -5.63 -13.85
N GLY A 39 2.98 -5.76 -13.77
CA GLY A 39 2.28 -6.09 -12.51
C GLY A 39 2.47 -5.06 -11.38
N ASN A 40 3.00 -3.87 -11.69
CA ASN A 40 3.28 -2.82 -10.71
C ASN A 40 1.99 -2.07 -10.37
N ILE A 41 1.22 -2.67 -9.46
CA ILE A 41 -0.01 -2.11 -8.91
C ILE A 41 0.32 -1.41 -7.58
N SER A 42 -0.27 -0.23 -7.38
CA SER A 42 0.00 0.59 -6.19
C SER A 42 -1.19 1.42 -5.75
N LEU A 43 -1.22 1.73 -4.46
CA LEU A 43 -2.04 2.77 -3.87
C LEU A 43 -1.17 3.98 -3.55
N PHE A 44 -1.69 5.17 -3.83
CA PHE A 44 -1.05 6.44 -3.49
C PHE A 44 -2.10 7.46 -3.07
N MET A 45 -1.74 8.43 -2.22
CA MET A 45 -2.68 9.50 -1.86
C MET A 45 -2.75 10.52 -3.01
N ASP A 46 -3.95 11.00 -3.32
CA ASP A 46 -4.17 12.07 -4.29
C ASP A 46 -3.29 13.27 -3.93
N PRO A 47 -2.32 13.63 -4.80
CA PRO A 47 -1.34 14.63 -4.49
C PRO A 47 -1.99 16.02 -4.58
N GLN A 48 -2.58 16.51 -3.48
CA GLN A 48 -3.07 17.90 -3.40
C GLN A 48 -1.96 18.95 -3.68
N SER A 49 -0.68 18.57 -3.61
CA SER A 49 0.47 19.48 -3.84
C SER A 49 1.68 18.85 -4.55
N GLY A 50 1.55 17.66 -5.16
CA GLY A 50 2.67 16.98 -5.83
C GLY A 50 3.82 16.49 -4.92
N ARG A 51 3.75 16.74 -3.60
CA ARG A 51 4.85 16.48 -2.63
C ARG A 51 4.84 15.09 -2.00
N ASN A 52 3.70 14.39 -1.94
CA ASN A 52 3.63 13.03 -1.40
C ASN A 52 3.69 11.99 -2.52
N LYS A 53 4.90 11.67 -2.99
CA LYS A 53 5.15 10.58 -3.96
C LYS A 53 5.23 9.20 -3.29
N GLN A 54 4.60 9.04 -2.13
CA GLN A 54 4.61 7.79 -1.38
C GLN A 54 3.63 6.80 -2.00
N ARG A 55 4.05 5.54 -2.09
CA ARG A 55 3.25 4.48 -2.73
C ARG A 55 3.35 3.21 -1.92
N LEU A 56 2.20 2.61 -1.64
CA LEU A 56 2.11 1.23 -1.22
C LEU A 56 1.98 0.37 -2.48
N TYR A 57 3.02 -0.39 -2.82
CA TYR A 57 2.96 -1.36 -3.92
C TYR A 57 2.35 -2.67 -3.44
N ILE A 58 1.46 -3.24 -4.25
CA ILE A 58 0.78 -4.52 -4.01
C ILE A 58 0.85 -5.30 -5.33
N GLN A 59 1.84 -6.17 -5.46
CA GLN A 59 2.17 -6.86 -6.71
C GLN A 59 1.86 -8.35 -6.60
N PRO A 60 1.49 -9.06 -7.67
CA PRO A 60 1.48 -10.52 -7.65
C PRO A 60 2.92 -11.05 -7.48
N ALA A 61 3.10 -12.11 -6.69
CA ALA A 61 4.44 -12.57 -6.30
C ALA A 61 4.65 -14.09 -6.36
N THR A 62 4.11 -14.72 -7.41
CA THR A 62 3.88 -16.16 -7.59
C THR A 62 5.00 -17.12 -7.19
N LYS A 63 6.27 -16.71 -7.19
CA LYS A 63 7.41 -17.57 -6.84
C LYS A 63 7.64 -17.74 -5.34
N TYR A 64 7.30 -16.73 -4.52
CA TYR A 64 7.66 -16.68 -3.10
C TYR A 64 6.49 -16.27 -2.19
N GLY A 65 5.34 -15.91 -2.75
CA GLY A 65 4.10 -15.57 -2.05
C GLY A 65 2.95 -15.37 -3.03
N GLN A 66 1.75 -15.04 -2.56
CA GLN A 66 0.68 -14.64 -3.49
C GLN A 66 0.82 -13.18 -3.88
N TYR A 67 1.25 -12.35 -2.93
CA TYR A 67 1.39 -10.92 -3.07
C TYR A 67 2.78 -10.47 -2.60
N ARG A 68 3.27 -9.37 -3.15
CA ARG A 68 4.42 -8.62 -2.66
C ARG A 68 3.95 -7.23 -2.26
N ILE A 69 4.17 -6.89 -1.00
CA ILE A 69 3.91 -5.57 -0.44
C ILE A 69 5.23 -4.81 -0.38
N ALA A 70 5.30 -3.60 -0.91
CA ALA A 70 6.50 -2.76 -0.80
C ALA A 70 6.17 -1.31 -0.45
N LEU A 71 7.01 -0.72 0.39
CA LEU A 71 6.84 0.64 0.93
C LEU A 71 7.75 1.63 0.20
N SER A 72 7.19 2.44 -0.69
CA SER A 72 7.97 3.43 -1.43
C SER A 72 7.76 4.85 -0.89
N GLY A 73 8.88 5.53 -0.65
CA GLY A 73 8.97 6.90 -0.16
C GLY A 73 9.38 6.96 1.31
N VAL A 74 10.30 7.88 1.64
CA VAL A 74 11.03 7.94 2.91
C VAL A 74 10.12 7.83 4.14
N THR A 75 9.02 8.57 4.20
CA THR A 75 8.12 8.57 5.37
C THR A 75 7.36 7.25 5.52
N LEU A 76 6.91 6.62 4.44
CA LEU A 76 6.24 5.32 4.51
C LEU A 76 7.25 4.23 4.87
N SER A 77 8.42 4.27 4.26
CA SER A 77 9.55 3.38 4.57
C SER A 77 9.95 3.42 6.04
N ALA A 78 9.96 4.60 6.66
CA ALA A 78 10.26 4.76 8.09
C ALA A 78 9.26 4.03 9.01
N ARG A 79 8.07 3.68 8.49
CA ARG A 79 7.04 2.91 9.20
C ARG A 79 7.23 1.40 9.10
N GLN A 80 8.36 0.93 8.57
CA GLN A 80 8.69 -0.50 8.42
C GLN A 80 8.33 -1.32 9.67
N LYS A 81 8.71 -0.86 10.87
CA LYS A 81 8.41 -1.59 12.12
C LYS A 81 6.92 -1.80 12.37
N GLU A 82 6.05 -0.89 11.93
CA GLU A 82 4.59 -1.09 12.00
C GLU A 82 4.12 -2.23 11.09
N PHE A 83 4.75 -2.38 9.93
CA PHE A 83 4.44 -3.45 8.97
C PHE A 83 4.99 -4.80 9.44
N GLU A 84 6.19 -4.82 10.02
CA GLU A 84 6.76 -6.05 10.60
C GLU A 84 5.88 -6.61 11.72
N LEU A 85 5.23 -5.75 12.51
CA LEU A 85 4.28 -6.18 13.54
C LEU A 85 3.03 -6.84 12.98
N ILE A 86 2.51 -6.38 11.83
CA ILE A 86 1.32 -7.03 11.22
C ILE A 86 1.66 -8.30 10.46
N PHE A 87 2.91 -8.44 10.01
CA PHE A 87 3.40 -9.62 9.29
C PHE A 87 4.11 -10.63 10.19
N ASP A 88 4.32 -10.28 11.45
CA ASP A 88 5.05 -11.07 12.46
C ASP A 88 6.47 -11.48 12.02
N ARG A 89 7.14 -10.61 11.25
CA ARG A 89 8.49 -10.85 10.72
C ARG A 89 9.14 -9.61 10.13
N GLU A 90 10.46 -9.62 10.05
CA GLU A 90 11.25 -8.61 9.33
C GLU A 90 10.97 -8.63 7.81
N CYS A 91 11.35 -7.56 7.11
CA CYS A 91 11.22 -7.50 5.66
C CYS A 91 12.10 -8.53 4.94
N ASP A 92 11.61 -9.03 3.80
CA ASP A 92 12.34 -9.98 2.94
C ASP A 92 13.50 -9.32 2.17
N GLY A 93 13.58 -7.99 2.20
CA GLY A 93 14.63 -7.22 1.57
C GLY A 93 14.18 -5.83 1.13
N TYR A 94 14.99 -5.19 0.29
CA TYR A 94 14.77 -3.84 -0.23
C TYR A 94 14.70 -3.84 -1.75
N ALA A 95 13.66 -3.19 -2.31
CA ALA A 95 13.35 -3.26 -3.74
C ALA A 95 14.34 -2.48 -4.63
N HIS A 96 15.07 -1.50 -4.08
CA HIS A 96 16.14 -0.81 -4.79
C HIS A 96 17.39 -0.69 -3.91
N PRO A 97 18.61 -0.87 -4.47
CA PRO A 97 19.86 -0.79 -3.71
C PRO A 97 20.11 0.57 -3.06
N ALA A 98 19.57 1.64 -3.64
CA ALA A 98 19.71 3.02 -3.16
C ALA A 98 18.48 3.52 -2.41
N SER A 99 17.45 2.69 -2.19
CA SER A 99 16.22 3.12 -1.53
C SER A 99 15.87 2.24 -0.34
N THR A 100 15.37 2.88 0.71
CA THR A 100 14.76 2.26 1.89
C THR A 100 13.39 1.69 1.52
N CYS A 101 13.24 0.94 0.44
CA CYS A 101 11.94 0.39 0.01
C CYS A 101 11.80 -1.06 0.49
N PRO A 102 11.47 -1.32 1.76
CA PRO A 102 11.33 -2.67 2.27
C PRO A 102 10.16 -3.35 1.57
N TYR A 103 10.27 -4.67 1.39
CA TYR A 103 9.19 -5.49 0.87
C TYR A 103 9.00 -6.78 1.66
N TRP A 104 7.79 -7.33 1.52
CA TRP A 104 7.39 -8.62 2.07
C TRP A 104 6.62 -9.40 1.02
N TYR A 105 6.84 -10.71 0.97
CA TYR A 105 5.98 -11.67 0.32
C TYR A 105 4.90 -12.14 1.31
N VAL A 106 3.64 -12.04 0.94
CA VAL A 106 2.52 -12.47 1.78
C VAL A 106 1.61 -13.38 0.95
N ASP A 107 0.97 -14.33 1.61
CA ASP A 107 0.05 -15.29 1.02
C ASP A 107 -1.41 -15.07 1.46
N ASP A 108 -1.62 -14.22 2.47
CA ASP A 108 -2.93 -13.90 3.03
C ASP A 108 -3.48 -12.55 2.50
N PRO A 109 -4.64 -12.53 1.80
CA PRO A 109 -5.30 -11.29 1.37
C PRO A 109 -5.72 -10.39 2.54
N VAL A 110 -5.94 -10.92 3.75
CA VAL A 110 -6.23 -10.12 4.94
C VAL A 110 -5.03 -9.24 5.30
N LEU A 111 -3.79 -9.75 5.16
CA LEU A 111 -2.57 -8.97 5.38
C LEU A 111 -2.42 -7.87 4.33
N VAL A 112 -2.83 -8.11 3.09
CA VAL A 112 -2.88 -7.06 2.04
C VAL A 112 -3.84 -5.94 2.45
N LYS A 113 -5.05 -6.31 2.89
CA LYS A 113 -6.05 -5.34 3.37
C LYS A 113 -5.53 -4.54 4.57
N LYS A 114 -5.01 -5.22 5.60
CA LYS A 114 -4.40 -4.57 6.78
C LYS A 114 -3.29 -3.59 6.40
N SER A 115 -2.43 -3.98 5.44
CA SER A 115 -1.35 -3.12 4.93
C SER A 115 -1.88 -1.82 4.32
N ALA A 116 -2.98 -1.89 3.57
CA ALA A 116 -3.58 -0.71 2.95
C ALA A 116 -4.26 0.21 3.97
N TYR A 117 -4.95 -0.34 4.97
CA TYR A 117 -5.49 0.44 6.10
C TYR A 117 -4.38 1.08 6.92
N LEU A 118 -3.31 0.34 7.20
CA LEU A 118 -2.15 0.87 7.89
C LEU A 118 -1.55 2.02 7.07
N TYR A 119 -1.37 1.84 5.76
CA TYR A 119 -0.88 2.88 4.87
C TYR A 119 -1.68 4.19 4.99
N ILE A 120 -3.01 4.15 4.93
CA ILE A 120 -3.84 5.37 5.01
C ILE A 120 -4.09 5.89 6.43
N ARG A 121 -3.70 5.15 7.48
CA ARG A 121 -3.92 5.52 8.90
C ARG A 121 -3.59 6.96 9.26
N PRO A 122 -2.46 7.55 8.85
CA PRO A 122 -2.13 8.94 9.18
C PRO A 122 -3.12 9.98 8.62
N PHE A 123 -3.87 9.61 7.57
CA PHE A 123 -4.82 10.48 6.90
C PHE A 123 -6.23 10.38 7.49
N MET A 124 -6.53 9.30 8.24
CA MET A 124 -7.83 9.08 8.88
C MET A 124 -8.00 9.90 10.18
N SER A 125 -6.92 10.29 10.85
CA SER A 125 -6.93 10.96 12.15
C SER A 125 -7.16 12.47 12.12
N HIS A 126 -7.45 13.06 10.95
CA HIS A 126 -7.66 14.51 10.79
C HIS A 126 -9.13 14.95 10.83
N SER A 127 -10.04 14.11 11.33
CA SER A 127 -11.39 14.57 11.68
C SER A 127 -11.30 15.57 12.82
N LYS A 128 -11.17 16.86 12.48
CA LYS A 128 -11.34 17.96 13.42
C LYS A 128 -12.66 17.75 14.14
N ILE A 129 -12.58 17.47 15.44
CA ILE A 129 -13.68 17.75 16.35
C ILE A 129 -13.86 19.26 16.29
N VAL A 130 -14.93 19.71 15.64
CA VAL A 130 -15.41 21.08 15.79
C VAL A 130 -16.17 21.07 17.12
N VAL A 131 -15.55 21.60 18.17
CA VAL A 131 -16.26 22.06 19.37
C VAL A 131 -16.49 23.56 19.21
#